data_AF-A0A6A8UFE2-F1
#
_entry.id   AF-A0A6A8UFE2-F1
#
_cell.length_a   1.000
_cell.length_b   1.000
_cell.length_c   1.000
_cell.angle_alpha   90.00
_cell.angle_beta   90.00
_cell.angle_gamma   90.00
#
_symmetry.space_group_name_H-M   'P 1'
#
loop_
_entity.id
_entity.type
_entity.pdbx_description
1 polymer ?
#
loop_
_entity_poly.entity_id
_entity_poly.type
_entity_poly.pdbx_seq_one_letter_code
_entity_poly.pdbx_strand_id
1 'polypeptide(L)'
;MSKEIREKDHRKQIVKQDKRPTKRVSIYAKADAQGFELSEVPVDCLDYPVPIPVHDIAFKVVGDSLQPSFFDDEVIFVIKDSILRTGDICIVQLKCQYHVMKVSQNRDNGDILLNSLNSSKVPNTLSEKDDFTIFGKVVLM
;
A
#
# COMPACT_ATOMS: atom_id res chain seq x y z
N MET A 1 -18.46 8.54 -67.77
CA MET A 1 -19.64 8.15 -66.97
C MET A 1 -19.21 7.09 -65.97
N SER A 2 -18.97 7.59 -64.77
CA SER A 2 -18.75 7.01 -63.43
C SER A 2 -19.15 5.55 -63.19
N LYS A 3 -18.25 4.76 -62.60
CA LYS A 3 -18.61 3.59 -61.77
C LYS A 3 -17.72 3.51 -60.52
N GLU A 4 -18.37 3.80 -59.40
CA GLU A 4 -18.23 3.21 -58.06
C GLU A 4 -16.82 3.05 -57.49
N ILE A 5 -16.38 4.10 -56.79
CA ILE A 5 -15.37 3.97 -55.74
C ILE A 5 -16.10 3.42 -54.51
N ARG A 6 -15.84 2.15 -54.23
CA ARG A 6 -16.29 1.39 -53.06
C ARG A 6 -15.70 2.02 -51.80
N GLU A 7 -16.49 2.88 -51.16
CA GLU A 7 -16.23 3.45 -49.85
C GLU A 7 -16.20 2.30 -48.82
N LYS A 8 -14.99 1.83 -48.50
CA LYS A 8 -14.79 0.93 -47.36
C LYS A 8 -14.94 1.78 -46.10
N ASP A 9 -16.15 1.72 -45.53
CA ASP A 9 -16.51 2.16 -44.20
C ASP A 9 -15.54 1.51 -43.18
N HIS A 10 -14.43 2.20 -42.90
CA HIS A 10 -13.52 1.86 -41.81
C HIS A 10 -14.22 2.21 -40.49
N ARG A 11 -15.22 1.42 -40.13
CA ARG A 11 -15.76 1.37 -38.77
C ARG A 11 -14.61 0.97 -37.86
N LYS A 12 -13.98 1.97 -37.26
CA LYS A 12 -13.11 1.81 -36.10
C LYS A 12 -13.95 1.09 -35.06
N GLN A 13 -13.72 -0.21 -34.93
CA GLN A 13 -14.21 -1.01 -33.83
C GLN A 13 -13.53 -0.44 -32.59
N ILE A 14 -14.20 0.51 -31.94
CA ILE A 14 -13.84 0.96 -30.59
C ILE A 14 -14.00 -0.29 -29.75
N VAL A 15 -12.88 -0.94 -29.45
CA VAL A 15 -12.80 -1.98 -28.43
C VAL A 15 -13.34 -1.32 -27.18
N LYS A 16 -14.56 -1.69 -26.76
CA LYS A 16 -15.04 -1.39 -25.43
C LYS A 16 -14.05 -2.10 -24.51
N GLN A 17 -13.08 -1.37 -23.96
CA GLN A 17 -12.32 -1.87 -22.83
C GLN A 17 -13.35 -2.07 -21.73
N ASP A 18 -13.70 -3.33 -21.46
CA ASP A 18 -14.46 -3.69 -20.28
C ASP A 18 -13.64 -3.21 -19.08
N LYS A 19 -14.00 -2.04 -18.53
CA LYS A 19 -13.37 -1.52 -17.33
C LYS A 19 -13.54 -2.59 -16.26
N ARG A 20 -12.43 -3.03 -15.67
CA ARG A 20 -12.48 -3.97 -14.55
C ARG A 20 -13.45 -3.42 -13.50
N PRO A 21 -14.34 -4.25 -12.94
CA PRO A 21 -15.23 -3.80 -11.89
C PRO A 21 -14.42 -3.21 -10.73
N THR A 22 -14.86 -2.07 -10.22
CA THR A 22 -14.25 -1.40 -9.07
C THR A 22 -15.21 -1.39 -7.90
N LYS A 23 -14.65 -1.23 -6.71
CA LYS A 23 -15.40 -0.98 -5.47
C LYS A 23 -14.73 0.14 -4.70
N ARG A 24 -15.54 0.94 -3.99
CA ARG A 24 -15.05 2.06 -3.20
C ARG A 24 -14.34 1.56 -1.94
N VAL A 25 -13.10 2.00 -1.74
CA VAL A 25 -12.29 1.77 -0.54
C VAL A 25 -12.15 3.08 0.23
N SER A 26 -12.42 3.05 1.52
CA SER A 26 -12.23 4.19 2.42
C SER A 26 -10.79 4.21 2.94
N ILE A 27 -10.16 5.38 2.89
CA ILE A 27 -8.77 5.61 3.26
C ILE A 27 -8.73 6.42 4.55
N TYR A 28 -7.95 5.98 5.53
CA TYR A 28 -7.91 6.57 6.87
C TYR A 28 -6.63 7.34 7.18
N ALA A 29 -5.62 7.23 6.32
CA ALA A 29 -4.38 8.00 6.42
C ALA A 29 -3.66 8.08 5.06
N LYS A 30 -2.78 9.07 4.97
CA LYS A 30 -1.78 9.20 3.91
C LYS A 30 -0.43 8.79 4.48
N ALA A 31 0.18 7.74 3.95
CA ALA A 31 1.39 7.13 4.49
C ALA A 31 2.62 7.45 3.63
N ASP A 32 3.71 7.79 4.30
CA ASP A 32 5.04 7.95 3.72
C ASP A 32 6.11 7.44 4.72
N ALA A 33 7.39 7.56 4.39
CA ALA A 33 8.48 7.07 5.24
C ALA A 33 8.72 7.90 6.51
N GLN A 34 8.21 9.13 6.60
CA GLN A 34 8.29 9.96 7.82
C GLN A 34 7.25 9.55 8.86
N GLY A 35 6.23 8.81 8.45
CA GLY A 35 5.14 8.35 9.29
C GLY A 35 3.89 9.18 9.12
N PHE A 36 2.80 8.72 9.73
CA PHE A 36 1.46 9.28 9.51
C PHE A 36 0.60 9.26 10.77
N GLU A 37 -0.46 10.06 10.74
CA GLU A 37 -1.50 10.08 11.76
C GLU A 37 -2.71 9.30 11.28
N LEU A 38 -3.31 8.54 12.19
CA LEU A 38 -4.51 7.76 11.92
C LEU A 38 -5.76 8.61 12.21
N SER A 39 -6.63 8.77 11.22
CA SER A 39 -7.93 9.43 11.41
C SER A 39 -9.01 8.43 11.84
N GLU A 40 -9.93 8.86 12.70
CA GLU A 40 -11.12 8.08 13.08
C GLU A 40 -12.16 8.00 11.95
N VAL A 41 -12.15 8.99 11.05
CA VAL A 41 -13.04 9.05 9.88
C VAL A 41 -12.23 8.94 8.58
N PRO A 42 -12.79 8.39 7.49
CA PRO A 42 -12.11 8.36 6.20
C PRO A 42 -11.67 9.76 5.76
N VAL A 43 -10.38 9.91 5.44
CA VAL A 43 -9.79 11.15 4.90
C VAL A 43 -9.87 11.20 3.38
N ASP A 44 -10.05 10.04 2.73
CA ASP A 44 -10.16 9.91 1.28
C ASP A 44 -10.98 8.65 0.92
N CYS A 45 -11.41 8.54 -0.34
CA CYS A 45 -12.08 7.37 -0.89
C CYS A 45 -11.66 7.19 -2.35
N LEU A 46 -11.32 5.95 -2.75
CA LEU A 46 -10.96 5.64 -4.13
C LEU A 46 -11.66 4.39 -4.64
N ASP A 47 -11.87 4.34 -5.96
CA ASP A 47 -12.40 3.16 -6.65
C ASP A 47 -11.27 2.17 -6.94
N TYR A 48 -11.22 1.09 -6.17
CA TYR A 48 -10.18 0.07 -6.29
C TYR A 48 -10.65 -1.13 -7.14
N PRO A 49 -9.82 -1.66 -8.06
CA PRO A 49 -10.17 -2.84 -8.86
C PRO A 49 -10.42 -4.08 -7.99
N VAL A 50 -11.50 -4.81 -8.23
CA VAL A 50 -11.74 -6.08 -7.52
C VAL A 50 -10.83 -7.20 -8.04
N PRO A 51 -10.42 -8.17 -7.19
CA PRO A 51 -10.79 -8.33 -5.78
C PRO A 51 -10.04 -7.38 -4.84
N ILE A 52 -10.76 -6.83 -3.86
CA ILE A 52 -10.15 -6.12 -2.73
C ILE A 52 -9.78 -7.18 -1.65
N PRO A 53 -8.56 -7.16 -1.11
CA PRO A 53 -8.16 -8.03 0.00
C PRO A 53 -9.07 -7.86 1.21
N VAL A 54 -9.24 -8.92 2.00
CA VAL A 54 -9.82 -8.78 3.34
C VAL A 54 -8.89 -7.89 4.15
N HIS A 55 -9.41 -6.84 4.77
CA HIS A 55 -8.64 -5.86 5.53
C HIS A 55 -9.53 -5.20 6.58
N ASP A 56 -8.90 -4.68 7.64
CA ASP A 56 -9.58 -3.88 8.65
C ASP A 56 -9.48 -2.39 8.31
N ILE A 57 -8.39 -1.97 7.67
CA ILE A 57 -8.14 -0.56 7.34
C ILE A 57 -7.22 -0.41 6.13
N ALA A 58 -7.35 0.73 5.44
CA ALA A 58 -6.57 1.06 4.25
C ALA A 58 -5.94 2.46 4.33
N PHE A 59 -4.73 2.58 3.79
CA PHE A 59 -3.95 3.81 3.71
C PHE A 59 -3.52 4.06 2.28
N LYS A 60 -3.41 5.33 1.87
CA LYS A 60 -2.85 5.69 0.57
C LYS A 60 -1.39 6.11 0.72
N VAL A 61 -0.52 5.60 -0.13
CA VAL A 61 0.88 6.02 -0.18
C VAL A 61 0.98 7.38 -0.84
N VAL A 62 1.86 8.23 -0.31
CA VAL A 62 2.16 9.55 -0.87
C VAL A 62 3.65 9.69 -1.12
N GLY A 63 3.99 10.03 -2.36
CA GLY A 63 5.36 10.19 -2.84
C GLY A 63 6.07 8.85 -3.08
N ASP A 64 7.39 8.95 -3.23
CA ASP A 64 8.27 7.83 -3.59
C ASP A 64 9.00 7.23 -2.38
N SER A 65 8.72 7.74 -1.19
CA SER A 65 9.53 7.46 -0.01
C SER A 65 9.41 6.03 0.51
N LEU A 66 8.39 5.27 0.10
CA LEU A 66 8.22 3.85 0.44
C LEU A 66 8.67 2.89 -0.68
N GLN A 67 9.24 3.43 -1.76
CA GLN A 67 9.79 2.60 -2.83
C GLN A 67 11.02 1.83 -2.35
N PRO A 68 11.28 0.63 -2.92
CA PRO A 68 10.54 0.01 -4.02
C PRO A 68 9.35 -0.83 -3.57
N SER A 69 9.02 -0.85 -2.27
CA SER A 69 7.96 -1.72 -1.74
C SER A 69 6.56 -1.22 -2.06
N PHE A 70 6.40 0.12 -2.07
CA PHE A 70 5.16 0.77 -2.51
C PHE A 70 5.45 1.98 -3.37
N PHE A 71 4.62 2.19 -4.39
CA PHE A 71 4.65 3.35 -5.27
C PHE A 71 3.62 4.40 -4.84
N ASP A 72 3.81 5.62 -5.36
CA ASP A 72 2.86 6.72 -5.13
C ASP A 72 1.44 6.32 -5.57
N ASP A 73 0.44 6.79 -4.83
CA ASP A 73 -0.99 6.44 -4.97
C ASP A 73 -1.37 4.96 -4.76
N GLU A 74 -0.44 4.07 -4.41
CA GLU A 74 -0.80 2.71 -4.01
C GLU A 74 -1.56 2.66 -2.69
N VAL A 75 -2.33 1.57 -2.50
CA VAL A 75 -3.15 1.37 -1.31
C VAL A 75 -2.56 0.26 -0.46
N ILE A 76 -2.22 0.60 0.78
CA ILE A 76 -1.77 -0.35 1.79
C ILE A 76 -3.00 -0.86 2.53
N PHE A 77 -3.29 -2.15 2.40
CA PHE A 77 -4.33 -2.85 3.14
C PHE A 77 -3.74 -3.53 4.38
N VAL A 78 -4.37 -3.32 5.54
CA VAL A 78 -3.87 -3.81 6.83
C VAL A 78 -4.90 -4.68 7.53
N ILE A 79 -4.45 -5.83 8.06
CA ILE A 79 -5.19 -6.66 9.01
C ILE A 79 -4.55 -6.53 10.39
N LYS A 80 -5.37 -6.25 11.40
CA LYS A 80 -4.98 -6.20 12.81
C LYS A 80 -4.85 -7.62 13.38
N ASP A 81 -4.16 -7.75 14.52
CA ASP A 81 -4.05 -9.03 15.25
C ASP A 81 -3.50 -10.21 14.41
N SER A 82 -2.62 -9.91 13.46
CA SER A 82 -1.98 -10.90 12.59
C SER A 82 -0.57 -11.25 13.06
N ILE A 83 -0.21 -12.53 12.95
CA ILE A 83 1.15 -13.01 13.24
C ILE A 83 2.12 -12.45 12.18
N LEU A 84 3.15 -11.76 12.64
CA LEU A 84 4.25 -11.28 11.81
C LEU A 84 5.32 -12.35 11.63
N ARG A 85 5.89 -12.40 10.43
CA ARG A 85 7.01 -13.26 10.03
C ARG A 85 8.07 -12.42 9.34
N THR A 86 9.31 -12.88 9.37
CA THR A 86 10.42 -12.28 8.59
C THR A 86 10.01 -12.08 7.13
N GLY A 87 10.18 -10.87 6.64
CA GLY A 87 9.79 -10.46 5.29
C GLY A 87 8.45 -9.73 5.21
N ASP A 88 7.57 -9.89 6.21
CA ASP A 88 6.31 -9.15 6.27
C ASP A 88 6.55 -7.65 6.37
N ILE A 89 5.56 -6.88 5.90
CA ILE A 89 5.47 -5.45 6.17
C ILE A 89 4.37 -5.24 7.20
N CYS A 90 4.64 -4.40 8.19
CA CYS A 90 3.72 -4.07 9.26
C CYS A 90 3.63 -2.57 9.46
N ILE A 91 2.55 -2.16 10.10
CA ILE A 91 2.38 -0.81 10.64
C ILE A 91 2.70 -0.87 12.12
N VAL A 92 3.55 0.03 12.58
CA VAL A 92 3.88 0.19 14.00
C VAL A 92 3.57 1.58 14.48
N GLN A 93 3.13 1.69 15.72
CA GLN A 93 2.95 2.93 16.42
C GLN A 93 4.19 3.18 17.29
N LEU A 94 4.88 4.28 17.03
CA LEU A 94 5.96 4.80 17.85
C LEU A 94 5.49 6.10 18.47
N LYS A 95 5.30 6.12 19.80
CA LYS A 95 4.67 7.24 20.52
C LYS A 95 3.27 7.54 19.93
N CYS A 96 3.11 8.68 19.26
CA CYS A 96 1.84 9.12 18.67
C CYS A 96 1.80 9.04 17.14
N GLN A 97 2.82 8.46 16.50
CA GLN A 97 2.92 8.40 15.04
C GLN A 97 3.02 6.95 14.55
N TYR A 98 2.41 6.68 13.40
CA TYR A 98 2.43 5.38 12.75
C TYR A 98 3.49 5.33 11.64
N HIS A 99 4.16 4.19 11.50
CA HIS A 99 5.21 3.99 10.51
C HIS A 99 5.05 2.66 9.79
N VAL A 100 5.39 2.64 8.50
CA VAL A 100 5.46 1.41 7.70
C VAL A 100 6.86 0.81 7.83
N MET A 101 6.94 -0.44 8.29
CA MET A 101 8.22 -1.11 8.54
C MET A 101 8.23 -2.54 8.01
N LYS A 102 9.43 -3.02 7.65
CA LYS A 102 9.68 -4.41 7.24
C LYS A 102 10.20 -5.22 8.41
N VAL A 103 9.56 -6.34 8.67
CA VAL A 103 9.98 -7.34 9.64
C VAL A 103 11.19 -8.07 9.08
N SER A 104 12.25 -8.10 9.86
CA SER A 104 13.49 -8.80 9.57
C SER A 104 13.97 -9.53 10.81
N GLN A 105 15.01 -10.34 10.66
CA GLN A 105 15.59 -11.08 11.76
C GLN A 105 17.08 -10.72 11.88
N ASN A 106 17.52 -10.48 13.10
CA ASN A 106 18.93 -10.34 13.40
C ASN A 106 19.63 -11.69 13.16
N ARG A 107 20.67 -11.69 12.33
CA ARG A 107 21.38 -12.91 11.95
C ARG A 107 22.22 -13.51 13.08
N ASP A 108 22.62 -12.69 14.05
CA ASP A 108 23.55 -13.12 15.11
C ASP A 108 22.82 -13.76 16.29
N ASN A 109 21.68 -13.21 16.69
CA ASN A 109 20.93 -13.67 17.87
C ASN A 109 19.50 -14.15 17.58
N GLY A 110 18.98 -13.94 16.36
CA GLY A 110 17.64 -14.38 15.97
C GLY A 110 16.49 -13.45 16.34
N ASP A 111 16.77 -12.31 16.97
CA ASP A 111 15.74 -11.35 17.41
C ASP A 111 15.01 -10.71 16.22
N ILE A 112 13.75 -10.30 16.43
CA ILE A 112 12.99 -9.56 15.42
C ILE A 112 13.48 -8.12 15.36
N LEU A 113 13.68 -7.62 14.15
CA LEU A 113 14.05 -6.25 13.84
C LEU A 113 13.05 -5.65 12.86
N LEU A 114 12.61 -4.42 13.10
CA LEU A 114 11.75 -3.67 12.19
C LEU A 114 12.56 -2.58 11.50
N ASN A 115 12.65 -2.64 10.18
CA ASN A 115 13.41 -1.67 9.40
C ASN A 115 12.47 -0.75 8.64
N SER A 116 12.83 0.54 8.55
CA SER A 116 12.24 1.43 7.55
C SER A 116 12.38 0.85 6.14
N LEU A 117 11.36 1.06 5.29
CA LEU A 117 11.36 0.59 3.90
C LEU A 117 12.35 1.34 3.01
N ASN A 118 12.74 2.55 3.40
CA ASN A 118 13.66 3.39 2.65
C ASN A 118 14.90 3.73 3.49
N SER A 119 16.05 3.30 2.98
CA SER A 119 17.35 3.42 3.65
C SER A 119 18.00 4.79 3.51
N SER A 120 17.42 5.71 2.72
CA SER A 120 18.15 6.90 2.27
C SER A 120 18.27 8.03 3.29
N LYS A 121 17.48 8.05 4.38
CA LYS A 121 17.47 9.21 5.29
C LYS A 121 17.77 8.94 6.75
N VAL A 122 17.35 7.82 7.35
CA VAL A 122 17.88 7.32 8.64
C VAL A 122 17.53 5.84 8.75
N PRO A 123 18.48 4.92 8.97
CA PRO A 123 18.15 3.55 9.34
C PRO A 123 17.62 3.54 10.78
N ASN A 124 16.34 3.80 10.96
CA ASN A 124 15.65 3.53 12.22
C ASN A 124 15.25 2.05 12.21
N THR A 125 16.17 1.20 12.67
CA THR A 125 15.84 -0.16 13.03
C THR A 125 15.27 -0.16 14.45
N LEU A 126 14.04 -0.63 14.61
CA LEU A 126 13.48 -0.91 15.92
C LEU A 126 13.77 -2.36 16.29
N SER A 127 14.07 -2.58 17.55
CA SER A 127 14.26 -3.87 18.19
C SER A 127 13.24 -4.03 19.30
N GLU A 128 13.09 -5.23 19.84
CA GLU A 128 12.19 -5.51 20.98
C GLU A 128 12.48 -4.67 22.24
N LYS A 129 13.62 -3.96 22.29
CA LYS A 129 13.98 -3.04 23.37
C LYS A 129 13.35 -1.66 23.24
N ASP A 130 12.85 -1.33 22.05
CA ASP A 130 12.21 -0.05 21.76
C ASP A 130 10.73 -0.08 22.15
N ASP A 131 10.20 1.06 22.60
CA ASP A 131 8.80 1.18 22.99
C ASP A 131 7.91 1.48 21.78
N PHE A 132 7.36 0.43 21.18
CA PHE A 132 6.41 0.52 20.07
C PHE A 132 5.29 -0.51 20.21
N THR A 133 4.19 -0.28 19.50
CA THR A 133 3.09 -1.24 19.38
C THR A 133 2.87 -1.63 17.93
N ILE A 134 2.67 -2.91 17.65
CA ILE A 134 2.27 -3.37 16.31
C ILE A 134 0.80 -3.03 16.11
N PHE A 135 0.51 -2.21 15.11
CA PHE A 135 -0.87 -1.86 14.75
C PHE A 135 -1.51 -2.93 13.85
N GLY A 136 -0.75 -3.50 12.92
CA GLY A 136 -1.24 -4.55 12.04
C GLY A 136 -0.25 -4.94 10.95
N LYS A 137 -0.60 -6.01 10.24
CA LYS A 137 0.17 -6.56 9.11
C LYS A 137 -0.40 -6.05 7.78
N VAL A 138 0.48 -5.72 6.85
CA VAL A 138 0.11 -5.43 5.46
C VAL A 138 -0.14 -6.74 4.71
N VAL A 139 -1.27 -6.82 4.00
CA VAL A 139 -1.75 -8.09 3.40
C VAL A 139 -1.69 -8.14 1.88
N LEU A 140 -1.42 -7.03 1.22
CA LEU A 140 -1.22 -6.98 -0.23
C LEU A 140 0.08 -6.25 -0.53
N MET A 141 0.94 -6.90 -1.32
CA MET A 141 2.08 -6.34 -2.04
C MET A 141 1.97 -6.78 -3.49
#